data_AF-A0A2S2NXC4-F1
#
_entry.id   AF-A0A2S2NXC4-F1
#
_cell.length_a   1.000
_cell.length_b   1.000
_cell.length_c   1.000
_cell.angle_alpha   90.00
_cell.angle_beta   90.00
_cell.angle_gamma   90.00
#
_symmetry.space_group_name_H-M   'P 1'
#
loop_
_entity.id
_entity.type
_entity.pdbx_description
1 polymer ?
#
loop_
_entity_poly.entity_id
_entity_poly.type
_entity_poly.pdbx_seq_one_letter_code
_entity_poly.pdbx_strand_id
1 'polypeptide(L)'
;MIKNPQTVFEIENRFQASKHTLATIIQSLWRGYIARKRYTRTKALVICCQRLARQRLRYRRSMKLRAFNAVTQKIVFVQKNIRRLLAVRAYNRTRNAGLTIINFVKGFLSRNDPPNAYNGRFLVYKQTKYLIELSGALPKSLIDDCWPNPPNCCVEVITKSTVKISYREFLYIMNEIYLFKGICLLKGLASRLVIKNISSKFS
;
A
#
# COMPACT_ATOMS: atom_id res chain seq x y z
N MET A 1 30.24 97.87 -65.89
CA MET A 1 30.10 98.40 -64.52
C MET A 1 28.63 98.66 -64.24
N ILE A 2 28.10 98.08 -63.17
CA ILE A 2 26.70 98.25 -62.73
C ILE A 2 26.53 99.70 -62.22
N LYS A 3 25.49 100.42 -62.65
CA LYS A 3 25.37 101.89 -62.53
C LYS A 3 24.39 102.42 -61.46
N ASN A 4 23.70 101.58 -60.69
CA ASN A 4 22.69 102.02 -59.70
C ASN A 4 22.98 101.45 -58.29
N PRO A 5 23.11 102.29 -57.24
CA PRO A 5 23.44 101.84 -55.89
C PRO A 5 22.34 101.01 -55.20
N GLN A 6 21.05 101.23 -55.53
CA GLN A 6 19.95 100.48 -54.92
C GLN A 6 19.97 99.00 -55.30
N THR A 7 20.35 98.69 -56.55
CA THR A 7 20.39 97.31 -57.03
C THR A 7 21.55 96.52 -56.41
N VAL A 8 22.68 97.18 -56.10
CA VAL A 8 23.81 96.54 -55.39
C VAL A 8 23.41 96.15 -53.97
N PHE A 9 22.73 97.04 -53.25
CA PHE A 9 22.24 96.76 -51.89
C PHE A 9 21.20 95.63 -51.87
N GLU A 10 20.31 95.61 -52.86
CA GLU A 10 19.30 94.56 -52.96
C GLU A 10 19.92 93.18 -53.27
N ILE A 11 20.96 93.13 -54.12
CA ILE A 11 21.72 91.91 -54.38
C ILE A 11 22.40 91.42 -53.09
N GLU A 12 23.03 92.32 -52.32
CA GLU A 12 23.66 91.97 -51.04
C GLU A 12 22.62 91.46 -50.02
N ASN A 13 21.47 92.14 -49.90
CA ASN A 13 20.39 91.70 -49.00
C ASN A 13 19.83 90.32 -49.40
N ARG A 14 19.68 90.02 -50.70
CA ARG A 14 19.26 88.68 -51.17
C ARG A 14 20.32 87.61 -50.89
N PHE A 15 21.60 87.96 -51.00
CA PHE A 15 22.69 87.05 -50.65
C PHE A 15 22.73 86.75 -49.16
N GLN A 16 22.59 87.75 -48.30
CA GLN A 16 22.52 87.58 -46.84
C GLN A 16 21.27 86.80 -46.42
N ALA A 17 20.10 87.08 -47.01
CA ALA A 17 18.88 86.31 -46.78
C ALA A 17 19.06 84.82 -47.16
N SER A 18 19.77 84.53 -48.26
CA SER A 18 20.07 83.16 -48.69
C SER A 18 21.02 82.42 -47.73
N LYS A 19 21.96 83.13 -47.08
CA LYS A 19 22.78 82.55 -45.99
C LYS A 19 21.95 82.24 -44.77
N HIS A 20 21.05 83.15 -44.36
CA HIS A 20 20.17 82.94 -43.21
C HIS A 20 19.18 81.79 -43.42
N THR A 21 18.60 81.65 -44.61
CA THR A 21 17.73 80.52 -44.93
C THR A 21 18.49 79.20 -44.91
N LEU A 22 19.69 79.14 -45.49
CA LEU A 22 20.53 77.95 -45.44
C LEU A 22 20.90 77.57 -44.00
N ALA A 23 21.31 78.56 -43.18
CA ALA A 23 21.59 78.33 -41.76
C ALA A 23 20.36 77.80 -41.01
N THR A 24 19.17 78.34 -41.28
CA THR A 24 17.91 77.88 -40.69
C THR A 24 17.58 76.44 -41.10
N ILE A 25 17.81 76.08 -42.37
CA ILE A 25 17.63 74.70 -42.86
C ILE A 25 18.59 73.76 -42.14
N ILE A 26 19.88 74.10 -42.07
CA ILE A 26 20.88 73.26 -41.40
C ILE A 26 20.54 73.08 -39.91
N GLN A 27 20.18 74.18 -39.22
CA GLN A 27 19.82 74.15 -37.81
C GLN A 27 18.56 73.32 -37.56
N SER A 28 17.52 73.48 -38.38
CA SER A 28 16.26 72.73 -38.22
C SER A 28 16.45 71.23 -38.48
N LEU A 29 17.22 70.86 -39.51
CA LEU A 29 17.58 69.47 -39.79
C LEU A 29 18.37 68.84 -38.65
N TRP A 30 19.37 69.54 -38.11
CA TRP A 30 20.17 69.05 -36.99
C TRP A 30 19.33 68.85 -35.71
N ARG A 31 18.49 69.83 -35.36
CA ARG A 31 17.57 69.72 -34.22
C ARG A 31 16.61 68.53 -34.38
N GLY A 32 16.06 68.34 -35.59
CA GLY A 32 15.21 67.21 -35.92
C GLY A 32 15.95 65.86 -35.82
N TYR A 33 17.19 65.79 -36.29
CA TYR A 33 18.04 64.60 -36.16
C TYR A 33 18.31 64.26 -34.68
N ILE A 34 18.73 65.23 -33.86
CA ILE A 34 18.96 65.03 -32.43
C ILE A 34 17.67 64.54 -31.73
N ALA A 35 16.53 65.18 -31.99
CA ALA A 35 15.25 64.81 -31.38
C ALA A 35 14.87 63.36 -31.71
N ARG A 36 14.95 62.95 -32.98
CA ARG A 36 14.71 61.57 -33.40
C ARG A 36 15.66 60.59 -32.71
N LYS A 37 16.96 60.92 -32.64
CA LYS A 37 17.98 60.08 -31.98
C LYS A 37 17.72 59.91 -30.47
N ARG A 38 17.25 60.96 -29.79
CA ARG A 38 16.83 60.88 -28.38
C ARG A 38 15.59 60.00 -28.22
N TYR A 39 14.56 60.22 -29.05
CA TYR A 39 13.33 59.44 -28.99
C TYR A 39 13.55 57.94 -29.24
N THR A 40 14.33 57.57 -30.27
CA THR A 40 14.60 56.16 -30.59
C THR A 40 15.33 55.44 -29.45
N ARG A 41 16.29 56.10 -28.79
CA ARG A 41 16.96 55.57 -27.59
C ARG A 41 15.96 55.31 -26.47
N THR A 42 15.15 56.30 -26.10
CA THR A 42 14.15 56.15 -25.03
C THR A 42 13.13 55.07 -25.36
N LYS A 43 12.61 55.05 -26.60
CA LYS A 43 11.65 54.03 -27.06
C LYS A 43 12.23 52.62 -26.97
N ALA A 44 13.49 52.43 -27.37
CA ALA A 44 14.16 51.13 -27.29
C ALA A 44 14.25 50.64 -25.83
N LEU A 45 14.61 51.53 -24.90
CA LEU A 45 14.65 51.21 -23.46
C LEU A 45 13.27 50.83 -22.92
N VAL A 46 12.24 51.61 -23.26
CA VAL A 46 10.85 51.32 -22.85
C VAL A 46 10.40 49.95 -23.36
N ILE A 47 10.65 49.62 -24.63
CA ILE A 47 10.31 48.31 -25.20
C ILE A 47 11.05 47.19 -24.47
N CYS A 48 12.33 47.39 -24.12
CA CYS A 48 13.11 46.44 -23.33
C CYS A 48 12.47 46.21 -21.94
N CYS A 49 12.15 47.28 -21.22
CA CYS A 49 11.49 47.19 -19.92
C CYS A 49 10.15 46.47 -20.00
N GLN A 50 9.31 46.82 -20.98
CA GLN A 50 8.01 46.16 -21.20
C GLN A 50 8.17 44.66 -21.50
N ARG A 51 9.15 44.29 -22.32
CA ARG A 51 9.47 42.89 -22.62
C ARG A 51 9.84 42.14 -21.34
N LEU A 52 10.76 42.69 -20.54
CA LEU A 52 11.21 42.08 -19.29
C LEU A 52 10.06 41.96 -18.27
N ALA A 53 9.21 42.97 -18.15
CA ALA A 53 8.02 42.92 -17.30
C ALA A 53 7.06 41.80 -17.72
N ARG A 54 6.74 41.69 -19.01
CA ARG A 54 5.91 40.60 -19.55
C ARG A 54 6.55 39.23 -19.32
N GLN A 55 7.86 39.11 -19.52
CA GLN A 55 8.60 37.88 -19.25
C GLN A 55 8.54 37.50 -17.76
N ARG A 56 8.69 38.47 -16.85
CA ARG A 56 8.63 38.25 -15.42
C ARG A 56 7.26 37.74 -14.97
N LEU A 57 6.18 38.30 -15.52
CA LEU A 57 4.81 37.82 -15.27
C LEU A 57 4.62 36.38 -15.75
N ARG A 58 5.07 36.05 -16.96
CA ARG A 58 5.04 34.68 -17.51
C ARG A 58 5.81 33.70 -16.62
N TYR A 59 7.01 34.08 -16.19
CA TYR A 59 7.84 33.26 -15.29
C TYR A 59 7.14 32.99 -13.96
N ARG A 60 6.55 34.02 -13.32
CA ARG A 60 5.79 33.86 -12.08
C ARG A 60 4.61 32.89 -12.24
N ARG A 61 3.84 33.00 -13.33
CA ARG A 61 2.73 32.07 -13.64
C ARG A 61 3.24 30.63 -13.83
N SER A 62 4.29 30.46 -14.63
CA SER A 62 4.90 29.15 -14.89
C SER A 62 5.44 28.50 -13.61
N MET A 63 6.05 29.27 -12.71
CA MET A 63 6.53 28.74 -11.43
C MET A 63 5.40 28.24 -10.54
N LYS A 64 4.29 28.97 -10.43
CA LYS A 64 3.11 28.51 -9.69
C LYS A 64 2.55 27.21 -10.27
N LEU A 65 2.42 27.14 -11.60
CA LEU A 65 1.93 25.95 -12.29
C LEU A 65 2.87 24.75 -12.10
N ARG A 66 4.19 24.96 -12.17
CA ARG A 66 5.18 23.90 -11.92
C ARG A 66 5.11 23.36 -10.49
N ALA A 67 5.00 24.24 -9.49
CA ALA A 67 4.85 23.84 -8.10
C ALA A 67 3.57 23.01 -7.88
N PHE A 68 2.43 23.47 -8.41
CA PHE A 68 1.17 22.73 -8.37
C PHE A 68 1.29 21.36 -9.07
N ASN A 69 1.78 21.34 -10.31
CA ASN A 69 1.93 20.11 -11.08
C ASN A 69 2.85 19.11 -10.39
N ALA A 70 3.94 19.56 -9.74
CA ALA A 70 4.85 18.66 -9.02
C ALA A 70 4.14 17.93 -7.87
N VAL A 71 3.25 18.59 -7.15
CA VAL A 71 2.42 17.97 -6.09
C VAL A 71 1.40 17.01 -6.70
N THR A 72 0.67 17.47 -7.72
CA THR A 72 -0.37 16.67 -8.40
C THR A 72 0.21 15.38 -9.00
N GLN A 73 1.38 15.43 -9.65
CA GLN A 73 2.03 14.25 -10.23
C GLN A 73 2.39 13.21 -9.18
N LYS A 74 2.86 13.64 -8.00
CA LYS A 74 3.13 12.73 -6.87
C LYS A 74 1.85 12.07 -6.36
N ILE A 75 0.77 12.83 -6.22
CA ILE A 75 -0.54 12.31 -5.79
C ILE A 75 -1.07 11.29 -6.80
N VAL A 76 -1.08 11.63 -8.09
CA VAL A 76 -1.53 10.73 -9.17
C VAL A 76 -0.69 9.46 -9.21
N PHE A 77 0.62 9.57 -8.96
CA PHE A 77 1.51 8.40 -8.86
C PHE A 77 1.10 7.46 -7.72
N VAL A 78 0.84 7.97 -6.52
CA VAL A 78 0.39 7.14 -5.40
C VAL A 78 -0.98 6.53 -5.70
N GLN A 79 -1.92 7.34 -6.20
CA GLN A 79 -3.29 6.91 -6.53
C GLN A 79 -3.30 5.79 -7.60
N LYS A 80 -2.49 5.89 -8.65
CA LYS A 80 -2.44 4.83 -9.67
C LYS A 80 -1.83 3.53 -9.11
N ASN A 81 -0.80 3.65 -8.27
CA ASN A 81 -0.13 2.48 -7.72
C ASN A 81 -1.01 1.74 -6.70
N ILE A 82 -1.76 2.44 -5.86
CA ILE A 82 -2.67 1.80 -4.92
C ILE A 82 -3.82 1.08 -5.64
N ARG A 83 -4.41 1.69 -6.69
CA ARG A 83 -5.43 1.04 -7.53
C ARG A 83 -4.89 -0.23 -8.18
N ARG A 84 -3.68 -0.18 -8.74
CA ARG A 84 -2.98 -1.35 -9.30
C ARG A 84 -2.78 -2.44 -8.25
N LEU A 85 -2.27 -2.09 -7.07
CA LEU A 85 -2.00 -3.04 -5.99
C LEU A 85 -3.27 -3.78 -5.55
N LEU A 86 -4.37 -3.05 -5.38
CA LEU A 86 -5.66 -3.62 -4.99
C LEU A 86 -6.19 -4.60 -6.04
N ALA A 87 -6.08 -4.25 -7.33
CA ALA A 87 -6.48 -5.14 -8.42
C ALA A 87 -5.64 -6.43 -8.45
N VAL A 88 -4.31 -6.31 -8.31
CA VAL A 88 -3.40 -7.47 -8.26
C VAL A 88 -3.71 -8.36 -7.05
N ARG A 89 -3.96 -7.77 -5.88
CA ARG A 89 -4.36 -8.53 -4.69
C ARG A 89 -5.70 -9.24 -4.86
N ALA A 90 -6.68 -8.59 -5.47
CA ALA A 90 -7.98 -9.21 -5.76
C ALA A 90 -7.82 -10.42 -6.69
N TYR A 91 -7.06 -10.27 -7.79
CA TYR A 91 -6.74 -11.36 -8.71
C TYR A 91 -6.00 -12.51 -8.01
N ASN A 92 -4.97 -12.20 -7.21
CA ASN A 92 -4.21 -13.23 -6.51
C ASN A 92 -5.07 -13.99 -5.50
N ARG A 93 -6.03 -13.34 -4.83
CA ARG A 93 -6.96 -14.02 -3.93
C ARG A 93 -7.81 -15.06 -4.66
N THR A 94 -8.44 -14.68 -5.77
CA THR A 94 -9.28 -15.61 -6.54
C THR A 94 -8.45 -16.72 -7.18
N ARG A 95 -7.29 -16.39 -7.75
CA ARG A 95 -6.34 -17.37 -8.29
C ARG A 95 -5.86 -18.36 -7.23
N ASN A 96 -5.43 -17.88 -6.06
CA ASN A 96 -4.91 -18.74 -5.00
C ASN A 96 -6.02 -19.62 -4.41
N ALA A 97 -7.23 -19.11 -4.26
CA ALA A 97 -8.39 -19.92 -3.86
C ALA A 97 -8.65 -21.05 -4.89
N GLY A 98 -8.70 -20.72 -6.18
CA GLY A 98 -8.87 -21.70 -7.25
C GLY A 98 -7.75 -22.75 -7.26
N LEU A 99 -6.49 -22.34 -7.16
CA LEU A 99 -5.35 -23.26 -7.08
C LEU A 99 -5.39 -24.15 -5.83
N THR A 100 -5.86 -23.62 -4.71
CA THR A 100 -6.03 -24.40 -3.47
C THR A 100 -7.05 -25.52 -3.68
N ILE A 101 -8.18 -25.20 -4.30
CA ILE A 101 -9.23 -26.19 -4.64
C ILE A 101 -8.68 -27.23 -5.62
N ILE A 102 -8.03 -26.78 -6.70
CA ILE A 102 -7.46 -27.69 -7.72
C ILE A 102 -6.42 -28.62 -7.08
N ASN A 103 -5.52 -28.09 -6.25
CA ASN A 103 -4.50 -28.89 -5.59
C ASN A 103 -5.11 -29.86 -4.57
N PHE A 104 -6.17 -29.45 -3.86
CA PHE A 104 -6.92 -30.34 -2.98
C PHE A 104 -7.55 -31.50 -3.75
N VAL A 105 -8.23 -31.22 -4.88
CA VAL A 105 -8.82 -32.26 -5.75
C VAL A 105 -7.74 -33.18 -6.30
N LYS A 106 -6.61 -32.65 -6.78
CA LYS A 106 -5.47 -33.47 -7.23
C LYS A 106 -4.93 -34.38 -6.12
N GLY A 107 -4.80 -33.87 -4.90
CA GLY A 107 -4.42 -34.66 -3.73
C GLY A 107 -5.46 -35.72 -3.35
N PHE A 108 -6.75 -35.42 -3.51
CA PHE A 108 -7.84 -36.38 -3.30
C PHE A 108 -7.84 -37.52 -4.33
N LEU A 109 -7.56 -37.20 -5.60
CA LEU A 109 -7.44 -38.19 -6.67
C LEU A 109 -6.25 -39.14 -6.42
N SER A 110 -5.11 -38.59 -5.97
CA SER A 110 -3.86 -39.33 -5.67
C SER A 110 -3.74 -39.80 -4.22
N ARG A 111 -4.87 -40.00 -3.53
CA ARG A 111 -4.92 -40.29 -2.08
C ARG A 111 -4.29 -41.61 -1.65
N ASN A 112 -4.13 -42.55 -2.57
CA ASN A 112 -3.55 -43.88 -2.31
C ASN A 112 -2.10 -43.98 -2.79
N ASP A 113 -1.60 -42.96 -3.50
CA ASP A 113 -0.23 -42.93 -3.98
C ASP A 113 0.73 -42.61 -2.84
N PRO A 114 2.01 -43.03 -2.94
CA PRO A 114 3.03 -42.59 -1.98
C PRO A 114 3.13 -41.05 -1.94
N PRO A 115 3.62 -40.45 -0.84
CA PRO A 115 3.68 -39.01 -0.68
C PRO A 115 4.37 -38.30 -1.87
N ASN A 116 3.60 -37.45 -2.56
CA ASN A 116 3.96 -36.69 -3.74
C ASN A 116 3.63 -35.19 -3.52
N ALA A 117 4.06 -34.33 -4.45
CA ALA A 117 3.91 -32.87 -4.33
C ALA A 117 2.44 -32.38 -4.23
N TYR A 118 1.47 -33.18 -4.66
CA TYR A 118 0.04 -32.83 -4.68
C TYR A 118 -0.74 -33.47 -3.52
N ASN A 119 -0.41 -34.70 -3.13
CA ASN A 119 -1.11 -35.44 -2.08
C ASN A 119 -0.66 -35.03 -0.68
N GLY A 120 0.57 -34.53 -0.49
CA GLY A 120 1.12 -34.31 0.85
C GLY A 120 0.25 -33.41 1.72
N ARG A 121 -0.21 -32.28 1.16
CA ARG A 121 -1.14 -31.36 1.85
C ARG A 121 -2.49 -32.00 2.16
N PHE A 122 -3.00 -32.83 1.25
CA PHE A 122 -4.27 -33.53 1.43
C PHE A 122 -4.17 -34.62 2.52
N LEU A 123 -3.08 -35.37 2.55
CA LEU A 123 -2.82 -36.40 3.54
C LEU A 123 -2.71 -35.80 4.95
N VAL A 124 -1.95 -34.72 5.10
CA VAL A 124 -1.86 -33.97 6.37
C VAL A 124 -3.23 -33.46 6.80
N TYR A 125 -4.00 -32.85 5.89
CA TYR A 125 -5.37 -32.41 6.19
C TYR A 125 -6.26 -33.56 6.68
N LYS A 126 -6.20 -34.73 6.04
CA LYS A 126 -6.99 -35.90 6.42
C LYS A 126 -6.59 -36.44 7.79
N GLN A 127 -5.27 -36.48 8.07
CA GLN A 127 -4.71 -36.86 9.37
C GLN A 127 -5.17 -35.90 10.47
N THR A 128 -5.00 -34.59 10.28
CA THR A 128 -5.38 -33.59 11.29
C THR A 128 -6.88 -33.57 11.53
N LYS A 129 -7.69 -33.63 10.47
CA LYS A 129 -9.16 -33.69 10.59
C LYS A 129 -9.59 -34.92 11.40
N TYR A 130 -9.03 -36.09 11.10
CA TYR A 130 -9.34 -37.30 11.84
C TYR A 130 -8.93 -37.20 13.31
N LEU A 131 -7.76 -36.66 13.63
CA LEU A 131 -7.35 -36.49 15.03
C LEU A 131 -8.24 -35.51 15.81
N ILE A 132 -8.74 -34.46 15.15
CA ILE A 132 -9.71 -33.52 15.74
C ILE A 132 -11.04 -34.25 16.01
N GLU A 133 -11.58 -34.97 15.03
CA GLU A 133 -12.81 -35.76 15.19
C GLU A 133 -12.64 -36.86 16.26
N LEU A 134 -11.49 -37.54 16.26
CA LEU A 134 -11.14 -38.55 17.24
C LEU A 134 -11.14 -37.97 18.65
N SER A 135 -10.53 -36.79 18.86
CA SER A 135 -10.48 -36.15 20.19
C SER A 135 -11.86 -35.89 20.79
N GLY A 136 -12.88 -35.65 19.96
CA GLY A 136 -14.27 -35.49 20.41
C GLY A 136 -15.02 -36.81 20.63
N ALA A 137 -14.60 -37.90 19.97
CA ALA A 137 -15.24 -39.20 19.98
C ALA A 137 -14.51 -40.24 20.85
N LEU A 138 -13.63 -39.80 21.77
CA LEU A 138 -12.87 -40.70 22.63
C LEU A 138 -13.79 -41.44 23.62
N PRO A 139 -13.59 -42.77 23.79
CA PRO A 139 -14.25 -43.53 24.85
C PRO A 139 -14.02 -42.92 26.23
N LYS A 140 -15.08 -42.83 27.02
CA LYS A 140 -15.02 -42.35 28.41
C LYS A 140 -14.91 -43.49 29.42
N SER A 141 -15.36 -44.68 29.03
CA SER A 141 -15.29 -45.91 29.84
C SER A 141 -14.31 -46.91 29.22
N LEU A 142 -13.72 -47.77 30.06
CA LEU A 142 -12.81 -48.85 29.66
C LEU A 142 -13.50 -49.96 28.86
N ILE A 143 -14.83 -50.06 28.97
CA ILE A 143 -15.66 -51.07 28.31
C ILE A 143 -16.10 -50.60 26.93
N ASP A 144 -16.09 -49.28 26.68
CA ASP A 144 -16.54 -48.69 25.44
C ASP A 144 -15.45 -48.80 24.36
N ASP A 145 -15.63 -49.72 23.41
CA ASP A 145 -14.72 -49.89 22.26
C ASP A 145 -15.17 -49.09 21.01
N CYS A 146 -15.98 -48.05 21.20
CA CYS A 146 -16.44 -47.20 20.10
C CYS A 146 -15.34 -46.27 19.61
N TRP A 147 -14.63 -46.69 18.55
CA TRP A 147 -13.63 -45.87 17.86
C TRP A 147 -14.11 -45.49 16.45
N PRO A 148 -13.91 -44.23 16.01
CA PRO A 148 -14.25 -43.83 14.65
C PRO A 148 -13.32 -44.52 13.64
N ASN A 149 -13.89 -44.96 12.52
CA ASN A 149 -13.16 -45.68 11.48
C ASN A 149 -12.00 -44.84 10.92
N PRO A 150 -10.75 -45.33 11.00
CA PRO A 150 -9.59 -44.56 10.57
C PRO A 150 -9.51 -44.47 9.04
N PRO A 151 -9.10 -43.31 8.50
CA PRO A 151 -8.85 -43.17 7.07
C PRO A 151 -7.60 -43.97 6.66
N ASN A 152 -7.56 -44.50 5.42
CA ASN A 152 -6.45 -45.35 4.90
C ASN A 152 -5.03 -44.88 5.25
N CYS A 153 -4.73 -43.57 5.19
CA CYS A 153 -3.42 -43.01 5.51
C CYS A 153 -3.04 -43.07 7.00
N CYS A 154 -4.02 -43.26 7.89
CA CYS A 154 -3.84 -43.35 9.33
C CYS A 154 -4.07 -44.77 9.86
N VAL A 155 -4.54 -45.69 9.01
CA VAL A 155 -4.87 -47.07 9.41
C VAL A 155 -3.67 -47.68 10.11
N GLU A 156 -2.48 -47.67 9.50
CA GLU A 156 -1.30 -48.30 10.11
C GLU A 156 -0.96 -47.72 11.50
N VAL A 157 -1.02 -46.40 11.68
CA VAL A 157 -0.69 -45.74 12.96
C VAL A 157 -1.71 -46.08 14.05
N ILE A 158 -2.98 -46.28 13.67
CA ILE A 158 -4.10 -46.50 14.60
C ILE A 158 -4.33 -47.99 14.87
N THR A 159 -4.20 -48.86 13.86
CA THR A 159 -4.44 -50.30 13.95
C THR A 159 -3.21 -51.09 14.40
N LYS A 160 -1.98 -50.65 14.07
CA LYS A 160 -0.75 -51.22 14.66
C LYS A 160 -0.47 -50.65 16.07
N SER A 161 -1.28 -49.66 16.47
CA SER A 161 -1.58 -49.09 17.80
C SER A 161 -0.42 -48.85 18.80
N THR A 162 0.25 -47.71 18.68
CA THR A 162 0.73 -46.96 19.87
C THR A 162 -0.44 -46.19 20.49
N VAL A 163 -1.28 -45.51 19.70
CA VAL A 163 -2.28 -44.55 20.21
C VAL A 163 -3.44 -45.21 20.96
N LYS A 164 -4.08 -46.25 20.41
CA LYS A 164 -5.19 -46.94 21.10
C LYS A 164 -4.71 -47.60 22.41
N ILE A 165 -3.52 -48.21 22.37
CA ILE A 165 -2.91 -48.85 23.55
C ILE A 165 -2.59 -47.80 24.60
N SER A 166 -1.87 -46.73 24.24
CA SER A 166 -1.53 -45.64 25.16
C SER A 166 -2.76 -44.97 25.77
N TYR A 167 -3.85 -44.79 25.02
CA TYR A 167 -5.09 -44.22 25.57
C TYR A 167 -5.80 -45.18 26.53
N ARG A 168 -5.78 -46.49 26.25
CA ARG A 168 -6.37 -47.50 27.14
C ARG A 168 -5.59 -47.63 28.45
N GLU A 169 -4.26 -47.61 28.38
CA GLU A 169 -3.37 -47.56 29.56
C GLU A 169 -3.66 -46.30 30.40
N PHE A 170 -3.80 -45.15 29.75
CA PHE A 170 -4.18 -43.90 30.42
C PHE A 170 -5.52 -44.02 31.15
N LEU A 171 -6.57 -44.56 30.50
CA LEU A 171 -7.88 -44.77 31.15
C LEU A 171 -7.82 -45.76 32.32
N TYR A 172 -6.96 -46.78 32.24
CA TYR A 172 -6.77 -47.76 33.31
C TYR A 172 -6.17 -47.10 34.56
N ILE A 173 -5.08 -46.34 34.38
CA ILE A 173 -4.43 -45.59 35.45
C ILE A 173 -5.40 -44.58 36.08
N MET A 174 -6.16 -43.85 35.26
CA MET A 174 -7.14 -42.88 35.78
C MET A 174 -8.22 -43.58 36.62
N ASN A 175 -8.78 -44.70 36.16
CA ASN A 175 -9.79 -45.44 36.93
C ASN A 175 -9.24 -46.02 38.24
N GLU A 176 -8.02 -46.56 38.27
CA GLU A 176 -7.40 -47.03 39.51
C GLU A 176 -7.24 -45.90 40.54
N ILE A 177 -6.78 -44.73 40.10
CA ILE A 177 -6.63 -43.55 40.97
C ILE A 177 -7.99 -43.11 41.52
N TYR A 178 -9.03 -43.05 40.69
CA TYR A 178 -10.38 -42.69 41.15
C TYR A 178 -10.97 -43.75 42.10
N LEU A 179 -10.76 -45.04 41.83
CA LEU A 179 -11.19 -46.14 42.69
C LEU A 179 -10.50 -46.07 44.06
N PHE A 180 -9.19 -45.84 44.09
CA PHE A 180 -8.42 -45.67 45.32
C PHE A 180 -8.91 -44.47 46.13
N LYS A 181 -9.16 -43.33 45.47
CA LYS A 181 -9.72 -42.12 46.10
C LYS A 181 -11.12 -42.38 46.70
N GLY A 182 -11.96 -43.14 46.00
CA GLY A 182 -13.29 -43.55 46.48
C GLY A 182 -13.22 -44.46 47.72
N ILE A 183 -12.34 -45.46 47.72
CA ILE A 183 -12.13 -46.37 48.86
C ILE A 183 -11.64 -45.60 50.10
N CYS A 184 -10.71 -44.67 49.94
CA CYS A 184 -10.23 -43.84 51.06
C CYS A 184 -11.35 -42.96 51.66
N LEU A 185 -12.21 -42.37 50.81
CA LEU A 185 -13.36 -41.58 51.27
C LEU A 185 -14.38 -42.43 52.03
N LEU A 186 -14.71 -43.62 51.51
CA LEU A 186 -15.63 -44.56 52.17
C LEU A 186 -15.08 -45.05 53.52
N LYS A 187 -13.79 -45.39 53.58
CA LYS A 187 -13.13 -45.73 54.85
C LYS A 187 -13.20 -44.56 55.85
N GLY A 188 -12.96 -43.32 55.41
CA GLY A 188 -13.06 -42.14 56.26
C GLY A 188 -14.48 -41.82 56.75
N LEU A 189 -15.51 -42.08 55.95
CA LEU A 189 -16.92 -41.94 56.34
C LEU A 189 -17.35 -43.05 57.29
N ALA A 190 -16.95 -44.29 57.03
CA ALA A 190 -17.20 -45.42 57.92
C ALA A 190 -16.59 -45.18 59.31
N SER A 191 -15.33 -44.71 59.37
CA SER A 191 -14.69 -44.34 60.65
C SER A 191 -15.46 -43.25 61.40
N ARG A 192 -15.97 -42.22 60.69
CA ARG A 192 -16.77 -41.16 61.30
C ARG A 192 -18.13 -41.62 61.81
N LEU A 193 -18.79 -42.52 61.10
CA LEU A 193 -20.07 -43.10 61.52
C LEU A 193 -19.89 -44.01 62.73
N VAL A 194 -18.83 -44.81 62.78
CA VAL A 194 -18.49 -45.64 63.94
C VAL A 194 -18.26 -44.76 65.17
N ILE A 195 -17.48 -43.68 65.06
CA ILE A 195 -17.25 -42.73 66.15
C ILE A 195 -18.58 -42.08 66.61
N LYS A 196 -19.46 -41.67 65.69
CA LYS A 196 -20.79 -41.11 66.04
C LYS A 196 -21.69 -42.13 66.75
N ASN A 197 -21.72 -43.39 66.31
CA ASN A 197 -22.54 -44.45 66.90
C ASN A 197 -22.02 -44.90 68.27
N ILE A 198 -20.70 -44.81 68.49
CA ILE A 198 -20.10 -45.02 69.82
C ILE A 198 -20.50 -43.85 70.73
N SER A 199 -20.34 -42.60 70.26
CA SER A 199 -20.69 -41.41 71.05
C SER A 199 -22.18 -41.34 71.44
N SER A 200 -23.10 -41.88 70.63
CA SER A 200 -24.54 -41.90 70.94
C SER A 200 -24.98 -43.05 71.88
N LYS A 201 -24.10 -44.02 72.17
CA LYS A 201 -24.35 -45.08 73.16
C LYS A 201 -23.84 -44.72 74.56
N PHE A 202 -23.11 -43.61 74.69
CA PHE A 202 -22.55 -43.09 75.94
C PHE A 202 -23.24 -41.79 76.40
N SER A 203 -24.45 -41.50 75.91
CA SER A 203 -25.41 -40.51 76.45
C SER A 203 -26.74 -41.21 76.71
#